data_AF-U5MS46-F1
#
_entry.id   AF-U5MS46-F1
#
_cell.length_a   1.000
_cell.length_b   1.000
_cell.length_c   1.000
_cell.angle_alpha   90.00
_cell.angle_beta   90.00
_cell.angle_gamma   90.00
#
_symmetry.space_group_name_H-M   'P 1'
#
loop_
_entity.id
_entity.type
_entity.pdbx_description
1 polymer ?
#
loop_
_entity_poly.entity_id
_entity_poly.type
_entity_poly.pdbx_seq_one_letter_code
_entity_poly.pdbx_strand_id
1 'polypeptide(L)'
;MKKIKMKVIPLGISLALSVGTIFTPVSAFAGTEDQLDGQVTVFHQGEEGDCGAVSAIQAFDNSTYGKGFIMRLIKQNSDGSYTLNFGTGKVTVSRYDAINARITGDFDAKVIEAALQNEMNVYNGCFASDVFTKMTGFDQKQIRGNKAKTNLMNTMAKNCYSGQGITAACDFKYADESKGIIGDGGHSYSIRCVLNDTVVLINPWDTSKYIYMPRSQFENSIRYMTYVDNNSKKVTVFWS
;
A
#
# COMPACT_ATOMS: atom_id res chain seq x y z
N MET A 1 -23.01 -52.89 56.71
CA MET A 1 -23.99 -52.34 57.67
C MET A 1 -24.43 -50.97 57.19
N LYS A 2 -25.74 -50.79 57.00
CA LYS A 2 -26.44 -49.58 56.58
C LYS A 2 -26.28 -48.44 57.59
N LYS A 3 -26.10 -47.18 57.13
CA LYS A 3 -26.83 -46.01 57.65
C LYS A 3 -27.00 -44.95 56.54
N ILE A 4 -28.18 -44.94 55.94
CA ILE A 4 -28.71 -43.83 55.16
C ILE A 4 -29.11 -42.73 56.16
N LYS A 5 -28.71 -41.49 55.92
CA LYS A 5 -29.27 -40.30 56.58
C LYS A 5 -29.59 -39.25 55.52
N MET A 6 -30.87 -39.18 55.14
CA MET A 6 -31.49 -37.98 54.57
C MET A 6 -31.53 -36.88 55.62
N LYS A 7 -31.19 -35.64 55.25
CA LYS A 7 -31.73 -34.43 55.89
C LYS A 7 -31.93 -33.31 54.87
N VAL A 8 -33.21 -33.10 54.57
CA VAL A 8 -33.99 -31.86 54.40
C VAL A 8 -33.25 -30.55 54.07
N ILE A 9 -33.70 -29.99 52.95
CA ILE A 9 -33.49 -28.65 52.40
C ILE A 9 -34.25 -27.59 53.22
N PRO A 10 -33.67 -26.39 53.45
CA PRO A 10 -34.44 -25.17 53.56
C PRO A 10 -34.27 -24.30 52.31
N LEU A 11 -35.41 -23.95 51.70
CA LEU A 11 -35.56 -22.89 50.70
C LEU A 11 -35.06 -21.57 51.29
N GLY A 12 -34.02 -20.99 50.69
CA GLY A 12 -33.63 -19.60 50.88
C GLY A 12 -33.92 -18.82 49.60
N ILE A 13 -35.01 -18.06 49.63
CA ILE A 13 -35.32 -17.06 48.60
C ILE A 13 -34.29 -15.94 48.72
N SER A 14 -33.42 -15.81 47.73
CA SER A 14 -32.62 -14.60 47.53
C SER A 14 -32.93 -14.02 46.15
N LEU A 15 -33.84 -13.05 46.18
CA LEU A 15 -34.07 -12.06 45.13
C LEU A 15 -32.82 -11.18 45.05
N ALA A 16 -32.03 -11.30 43.99
CA ALA A 16 -30.93 -10.38 43.72
C ALA A 16 -30.98 -9.94 42.25
N LEU A 17 -31.04 -8.61 42.13
CA LEU A 17 -31.25 -7.79 40.96
C LEU A 17 -30.37 -8.17 39.76
N SER A 18 -31.02 -8.30 38.61
CA SER A 18 -30.40 -8.25 37.29
C SER A 18 -29.74 -6.90 37.06
N VAL A 19 -28.41 -6.83 37.14
CA VAL A 19 -27.65 -5.76 36.50
C VAL A 19 -27.07 -6.36 35.23
N GLY A 20 -27.82 -6.23 34.14
CA GLY A 20 -27.31 -6.48 32.81
C GLY A 20 -26.26 -5.42 32.48
N THR A 21 -24.99 -5.72 32.71
CA THR A 21 -23.91 -5.02 32.02
C THR A 21 -23.87 -5.56 30.61
N ILE A 22 -24.67 -4.93 29.75
CA ILE A 22 -24.51 -5.03 28.30
C ILE A 22 -23.14 -4.39 28.00
N PHE A 23 -22.08 -5.20 27.99
CA PHE A 23 -20.87 -4.83 27.28
C PHE A 23 -21.21 -4.87 25.81
N THR A 24 -21.74 -3.78 25.28
CA THR A 24 -21.51 -3.46 23.88
C THR A 24 -20.00 -3.30 23.73
N PRO A 25 -19.33 -4.00 22.80
CA PRO A 25 -18.01 -3.57 22.40
C PRO A 25 -18.19 -2.16 21.84
N VAL A 26 -17.68 -1.17 22.57
CA VAL A 26 -17.47 0.16 22.02
C VAL A 26 -16.51 -0.06 20.86
N SER A 27 -17.01 0.11 19.63
CA SER A 27 -16.16 0.26 18.46
C SER A 27 -15.31 1.51 18.67
N ALA A 28 -14.15 1.34 19.32
CA ALA A 28 -13.11 2.34 19.36
C ALA A 28 -12.42 2.37 17.98
N PHE A 29 -13.12 2.93 16.99
CA PHE A 29 -12.50 3.40 15.74
C PHE A 29 -12.61 4.91 15.74
N ALA A 30 -11.77 5.52 16.57
CA ALA A 30 -11.33 6.89 16.42
C ALA A 30 -9.80 6.85 16.48
N GLY A 31 -9.20 6.20 15.47
CA GLY A 31 -7.78 6.37 15.20
C GLY A 31 -7.56 7.84 14.90
N THR A 32 -6.69 8.49 15.67
CA THR A 32 -6.25 9.86 15.37
C THR A 32 -5.54 9.87 14.02
N GLU A 33 -5.68 10.94 13.23
CA GLU A 33 -5.02 11.12 11.91
C GLU A 33 -3.49 10.94 11.92
N ASP A 34 -2.86 10.86 13.09
CA ASP A 34 -1.41 10.68 13.31
C ASP A 34 -1.02 9.26 13.80
N GLN A 35 -1.85 8.24 13.60
CA GLN A 35 -1.56 6.89 14.12
C GLN A 35 -0.82 6.03 13.09
N LEU A 36 0.33 5.46 13.51
CA LEU A 36 0.98 4.37 12.78
C LEU A 36 0.21 3.06 12.98
N ASP A 37 -0.16 2.39 11.91
CA ASP A 37 -0.85 1.09 11.95
C ASP A 37 -0.15 -0.01 11.12
N GLY A 38 0.96 0.32 10.46
CA GLY A 38 1.75 -0.62 9.66
C GLY A 38 1.07 -1.01 8.35
N GLN A 39 0.07 -0.26 7.92
CA GLN A 39 -0.62 -0.41 6.64
C GLN A 39 -0.54 0.91 5.87
N VAL A 40 -0.79 0.84 4.56
CA VAL A 40 -0.95 2.06 3.76
C VAL A 40 -2.31 1.97 3.12
N THR A 41 -3.30 2.54 3.79
CA THR A 41 -4.71 2.40 3.45
C THR A 41 -5.14 3.47 2.43
N VAL A 42 -6.22 4.20 2.70
CA VAL A 42 -6.72 5.24 1.81
C VAL A 42 -5.97 6.54 2.09
N PHE A 43 -5.33 7.04 1.04
CA PHE A 43 -4.67 8.34 1.03
C PHE A 43 -4.78 9.01 -0.34
N HIS A 44 -4.42 10.29 -0.39
CA HIS A 44 -4.53 11.13 -1.59
C HIS A 44 -3.23 11.91 -1.75
N GLN A 45 -2.73 11.97 -2.99
CA GLN A 45 -1.67 12.89 -3.37
C GLN A 45 -2.12 14.34 -3.10
N GLY A 46 -1.20 15.16 -2.60
CA GLY A 46 -1.38 16.62 -2.53
C GLY A 46 -1.14 17.32 -3.88
N GLU A 47 -1.07 18.65 -3.85
CA GLU A 47 -0.77 19.47 -5.03
C GLU A 47 0.74 19.54 -5.34
N GLU A 48 1.36 18.38 -5.59
CA GLU A 48 2.81 18.26 -5.80
C GLU A 48 3.18 17.32 -6.96
N GLY A 49 4.42 17.41 -7.45
CA GLY A 49 4.91 16.63 -8.60
C GLY A 49 5.27 15.17 -8.33
N ASP A 50 4.90 14.62 -7.17
CA ASP A 50 5.39 13.37 -6.60
C ASP A 50 4.58 12.11 -6.95
N CYS A 51 3.74 12.16 -7.99
CA CYS A 51 2.83 11.07 -8.36
C CYS A 51 3.52 9.70 -8.50
N GLY A 52 4.79 9.67 -8.92
CA GLY A 52 5.61 8.45 -8.99
C GLY A 52 5.92 7.86 -7.61
N ALA A 53 6.17 8.69 -6.60
CA ALA A 53 6.35 8.26 -5.22
C ALA A 53 5.02 7.78 -4.62
N VAL A 54 3.96 8.57 -4.75
CA VAL A 54 2.64 8.23 -4.20
C VAL A 54 2.11 6.92 -4.80
N SER A 55 2.26 6.72 -6.11
CA SER A 55 1.91 5.46 -6.78
C SER A 55 2.75 4.28 -6.31
N ALA A 56 4.05 4.48 -6.09
CA ALA A 56 4.94 3.44 -5.59
C ALA A 56 4.59 3.04 -4.15
N ILE A 57 4.35 4.02 -3.26
CA ILE A 57 3.91 3.80 -1.88
C ILE A 57 2.63 2.96 -1.88
N GLN A 58 1.62 3.38 -2.66
CA GLN A 58 0.35 2.66 -2.76
C GLN A 58 0.56 1.22 -3.25
N ALA A 59 1.44 1.02 -4.24
CA ALA A 59 1.68 -0.29 -4.83
C ALA A 59 2.19 -1.34 -3.83
N PHE A 60 2.80 -0.94 -2.71
CA PHE A 60 3.17 -1.89 -1.66
C PHE A 60 1.95 -2.52 -0.98
N ASP A 61 0.83 -1.81 -0.86
CA ASP A 61 -0.39 -2.37 -0.25
C ASP A 61 -1.06 -3.42 -1.15
N ASN A 62 -0.70 -3.49 -2.43
CA ASN A 62 -1.34 -4.40 -3.40
C ASN A 62 -0.77 -5.82 -3.39
N SER A 63 0.29 -6.10 -2.60
CA SER A 63 0.89 -7.44 -2.53
C SER A 63 1.15 -7.91 -1.10
N THR A 64 1.17 -9.23 -0.91
CA THR A 64 1.54 -9.84 0.38
C THR A 64 2.96 -9.46 0.79
N TYR A 65 3.89 -9.42 -0.17
CA TYR A 65 5.26 -8.95 0.06
C TYR A 65 5.26 -7.50 0.55
N GLY A 66 4.53 -6.62 -0.14
CA GLY A 66 4.58 -5.20 0.13
C GLY A 66 3.90 -4.81 1.44
N LYS A 67 2.74 -5.40 1.77
CA LYS A 67 2.11 -5.24 3.10
C LYS A 67 3.06 -5.69 4.21
N GLY A 68 3.70 -6.85 4.03
CA GLY A 68 4.72 -7.33 4.97
C GLY A 68 5.93 -6.39 5.07
N PHE A 69 6.32 -5.74 3.97
CA PHE A 69 7.40 -4.76 3.96
C PHE A 69 7.03 -3.51 4.77
N ILE A 70 5.86 -2.90 4.51
CA ILE A 70 5.38 -1.69 5.19
C ILE A 70 5.27 -1.90 6.70
N MET A 71 4.68 -3.01 7.14
CA MET A 71 4.51 -3.34 8.55
C MET A 71 5.82 -3.34 9.36
N ARG A 72 6.97 -3.52 8.71
CA ARG A 72 8.30 -3.49 9.34
C ARG A 72 9.14 -2.28 8.98
N LEU A 73 8.64 -1.43 8.09
CA LEU A 73 9.41 -0.33 7.51
C LEU A 73 9.66 0.75 8.56
N ILE A 74 8.61 1.16 9.28
CA ILE A 74 8.62 2.33 10.16
C ILE A 74 8.82 1.89 11.61
N LYS A 75 9.75 2.56 12.29
CA LYS A 75 9.92 2.48 13.74
C LYS A 75 9.74 3.88 14.35
N GLN A 76 8.80 4.03 15.26
CA GLN A 76 8.71 5.24 16.08
C GLN A 76 9.81 5.27 17.15
N ASN A 77 10.44 6.42 17.31
CA ASN A 77 11.48 6.65 18.31
C ASN A 77 10.90 7.33 19.57
N SER A 78 11.64 7.27 20.68
CA SER A 78 11.20 7.82 21.97
C SER A 78 11.05 9.35 21.98
N ASP A 79 11.74 10.03 21.07
CA ASP A 79 11.65 11.48 20.87
C ASP A 79 10.49 11.90 19.95
N GLY A 80 9.68 10.93 19.48
CA GLY A 80 8.57 11.14 18.57
C GLY A 80 8.95 11.21 17.09
N SER A 81 10.23 11.10 16.73
CA SER A 81 10.67 10.93 15.34
C SER A 81 10.38 9.52 14.81
N TYR A 82 10.52 9.32 13.50
CA TYR A 82 10.31 8.03 12.84
C TYR A 82 11.57 7.62 12.08
N THR A 83 12.03 6.38 12.29
CA THR A 83 13.11 5.79 11.49
C THR A 83 12.53 4.76 10.53
N LEU A 84 12.78 4.95 9.24
CA LEU A 84 12.41 4.01 8.18
C LEU A 84 13.64 3.18 7.78
N ASN A 85 13.44 1.87 7.65
CA ASN A 85 14.47 0.93 7.22
C ASN A 85 14.31 0.63 5.73
N PHE A 86 14.69 1.58 4.87
CA PHE A 86 14.77 1.31 3.43
C PHE A 86 15.86 0.27 3.14
N GLY A 87 15.69 -0.46 2.05
CA GLY A 87 16.68 -1.47 1.63
C GLY A 87 18.04 -0.87 1.29
N THR A 88 18.09 0.41 0.91
CA THR A 88 19.35 1.13 0.68
C THR A 88 19.96 1.75 1.95
N GLY A 89 19.26 1.72 3.08
CA GLY A 89 19.73 2.35 4.32
C GLY A 89 18.61 2.86 5.22
N LYS A 90 18.98 3.35 6.40
CA LYS A 90 18.03 3.93 7.35
C LYS A 90 17.91 5.43 7.11
N VAL A 91 16.70 5.95 7.20
CA VAL A 91 16.39 7.38 7.20
C VAL A 91 15.55 7.70 8.41
N THR A 92 15.81 8.84 9.05
CA THR A 92 14.99 9.34 10.15
C THR A 92 14.32 10.63 9.73
N VAL A 93 13.03 10.75 10.02
CA VAL A 93 12.22 11.95 9.78
C VAL A 93 11.62 12.44 11.08
N SER A 94 11.48 13.75 11.22
CA SER A 94 10.83 14.31 12.39
C SER A 94 9.31 14.11 12.31
N ARG A 95 8.62 14.23 13.46
CA ARG A 95 7.15 14.28 13.45
C ARG A 95 6.62 15.47 12.65
N TYR A 96 7.34 16.58 12.68
CA TYR A 96 6.99 17.78 11.93
C TYR A 96 7.00 17.51 10.42
N ASP A 97 8.03 16.87 9.90
CA ASP A 97 8.12 16.55 8.46
C ASP A 97 7.00 15.58 8.04
N ALA A 98 6.71 14.57 8.86
CA ALA A 98 5.63 13.62 8.60
C ALA A 98 4.25 14.31 8.58
N ILE A 99 3.94 15.19 9.53
CA ILE A 99 2.66 15.90 9.55
C ILE A 99 2.51 16.84 8.34
N ASN A 100 3.61 17.45 7.90
CA ASN A 100 3.66 18.37 6.76
C ASN A 100 3.94 17.69 5.41
N ALA A 101 3.95 16.35 5.37
CA ALA A 101 3.92 15.60 4.14
C ALA A 101 2.70 16.00 3.29
N ARG A 102 2.79 15.76 2.00
CA ARG A 102 1.88 16.24 0.96
C ARG A 102 0.77 15.25 0.68
N ILE A 103 1.02 13.97 0.91
CA ILE A 103 -0.03 12.98 1.10
C ILE A 103 -0.96 13.39 2.24
N THR A 104 -2.26 13.21 2.02
CA THR A 104 -3.31 13.32 3.04
C THR A 104 -4.00 11.97 3.23
N GLY A 105 -4.58 11.74 4.42
CA GLY A 105 -5.18 10.46 4.80
C GLY A 105 -4.24 9.65 5.69
N ASP A 106 -3.87 8.46 5.23
CA ASP A 106 -3.04 7.50 5.96
C ASP A 106 -1.71 8.06 6.47
N PHE A 107 -1.41 7.88 7.76
CA PHE A 107 -0.23 8.48 8.39
C PHE A 107 1.06 7.73 8.10
N ASP A 108 1.03 6.41 7.96
CA ASP A 108 2.19 5.62 7.53
C ASP A 108 2.64 6.10 6.14
N ALA A 109 1.70 6.37 5.22
CA ALA A 109 1.98 6.95 3.90
C ALA A 109 2.73 8.29 4.00
N LYS A 110 2.27 9.18 4.88
CA LYS A 110 2.88 10.51 5.13
C LYS A 110 4.30 10.39 5.66
N VAL A 111 4.54 9.47 6.60
CA VAL A 111 5.88 9.22 7.15
C VAL A 111 6.82 8.69 6.06
N ILE A 112 6.33 7.81 5.18
CA ILE A 112 7.11 7.28 4.04
C ILE A 112 7.44 8.38 3.03
N GLU A 113 6.46 9.21 2.66
CA GLU A 113 6.70 10.31 1.73
C GLU A 113 7.69 11.33 2.28
N ALA A 114 7.57 11.75 3.54
CA ALA A 114 8.53 12.66 4.17
C ALA A 114 9.96 12.10 4.10
N ALA A 115 10.12 10.79 4.29
CA ALA A 115 11.40 10.12 4.21
C ALA A 115 11.94 10.05 2.78
N LEU A 116 11.07 9.76 1.81
CA LEU A 116 11.43 9.80 0.39
C LEU A 116 11.76 11.22 -0.07
N GLN A 117 11.09 12.23 0.46
CA GLN A 117 11.40 13.64 0.17
C GLN A 117 12.82 13.99 0.65
N ASN A 118 13.19 13.62 1.88
CA ASN A 118 14.53 13.87 2.40
C ASN A 118 15.61 13.17 1.58
N GLU A 119 15.32 11.98 1.07
CA GLU A 119 16.32 11.12 0.42
C GLU A 119 16.38 11.24 -1.10
N MET A 120 15.30 11.68 -1.74
CA MET A 120 15.13 11.63 -3.19
C MET A 120 14.53 12.91 -3.77
N ASN A 121 14.13 13.87 -2.93
CA ASN A 121 13.49 15.12 -3.36
C ASN A 121 12.26 14.89 -4.27
N VAL A 122 11.39 13.93 -3.87
CA VAL A 122 10.27 13.44 -4.67
C VAL A 122 9.23 14.49 -5.08
N TYR A 123 9.11 15.61 -4.35
CA TYR A 123 8.20 16.71 -4.73
C TYR A 123 8.55 17.34 -6.09
N ASN A 124 9.80 17.18 -6.55
CA ASN A 124 10.24 17.64 -7.87
C ASN A 124 10.09 16.56 -8.97
N GLY A 125 9.32 15.51 -8.71
CA GLY A 125 9.11 14.39 -9.61
C GLY A 125 10.14 13.27 -9.43
N CYS A 126 9.67 12.05 -9.59
CA CYS A 126 10.51 10.85 -9.62
C CYS A 126 9.79 9.71 -10.36
N PHE A 127 10.54 8.71 -10.80
CA PHE A 127 9.94 7.47 -11.30
C PHE A 127 9.64 6.52 -10.15
N ALA A 128 8.51 5.81 -10.24
CA ALA A 128 8.14 4.77 -9.28
C ALA A 128 9.22 3.68 -9.14
N SER A 129 9.97 3.38 -10.20
CA SER A 129 11.09 2.42 -10.15
C SER A 129 12.22 2.87 -9.24
N ASP A 130 12.49 4.17 -9.17
CA ASP A 130 13.53 4.71 -8.30
C ASP A 130 13.09 4.62 -6.85
N VAL A 131 11.80 4.87 -6.58
CA VAL A 131 11.20 4.72 -5.25
C VAL A 131 11.20 3.24 -4.83
N PHE A 132 10.82 2.33 -5.73
CA PHE A 132 10.96 0.89 -5.47
C PHE A 132 12.40 0.47 -5.21
N THR A 133 13.36 1.00 -5.96
CA THR A 133 14.79 0.70 -5.77
C THR A 133 15.26 1.19 -4.41
N LYS A 134 14.90 2.43 -4.04
CA LYS A 134 15.22 3.00 -2.73
C LYS A 134 14.61 2.18 -1.60
N MET A 135 13.30 1.95 -1.64
CA MET A 135 12.59 1.25 -0.57
C MET A 135 13.05 -0.19 -0.43
N THR A 136 13.26 -0.93 -1.53
CA THR A 136 13.60 -2.36 -1.47
C THR A 136 15.09 -2.66 -1.43
N GLY A 137 15.94 -1.75 -1.92
CA GLY A 137 17.36 -1.99 -2.16
C GLY A 137 17.63 -2.92 -3.35
N PHE A 138 16.63 -3.25 -4.16
CA PHE A 138 16.79 -4.15 -5.31
C PHE A 138 17.31 -3.39 -6.53
N ASP A 139 18.22 -4.00 -7.28
CA ASP A 139 18.71 -3.38 -8.51
C ASP A 139 17.62 -3.30 -9.59
N GLN A 140 17.67 -2.25 -10.39
CA GLN A 140 16.82 -2.14 -11.57
C GLN A 140 17.29 -3.08 -12.69
N LYS A 141 16.33 -3.66 -13.39
CA LYS A 141 16.55 -4.42 -14.63
C LYS A 141 15.65 -3.86 -15.71
N GLN A 142 16.27 -3.17 -16.69
CA GLN A 142 15.54 -2.71 -17.84
C GLN A 142 15.21 -3.86 -18.80
N ILE A 143 13.98 -3.87 -19.31
CA ILE A 143 13.52 -4.76 -20.38
C ILE A 143 12.88 -3.95 -21.49
N ARG A 144 12.92 -4.46 -22.72
CA ARG A 144 12.34 -3.81 -23.91
C ARG A 144 11.72 -4.84 -24.85
N GLY A 145 10.80 -4.36 -25.70
CA GLY A 145 10.17 -5.15 -26.76
C GLY A 145 8.94 -5.95 -26.31
N ASN A 146 8.08 -6.28 -27.28
CA ASN A 146 6.76 -6.86 -27.04
C ASN A 146 6.81 -8.18 -26.27
N LYS A 147 7.75 -9.08 -26.61
CA LYS A 147 7.89 -10.37 -25.89
C LYS A 147 8.19 -10.15 -24.40
N ALA A 148 9.06 -9.20 -24.07
CA ALA A 148 9.41 -8.92 -22.68
C ALA A 148 8.24 -8.27 -21.94
N LYS A 149 7.53 -7.33 -22.59
CA LYS A 149 6.27 -6.73 -22.08
C LYS A 149 5.25 -7.81 -21.75
N THR A 150 4.92 -8.68 -22.71
CA THR A 150 3.95 -9.77 -22.52
C THR A 150 4.38 -10.72 -21.40
N ASN A 151 5.66 -11.08 -21.32
CA ASN A 151 6.16 -11.92 -20.24
C ASN A 151 5.99 -11.26 -18.87
N LEU A 152 6.31 -9.97 -18.74
CA LEU A 152 6.14 -9.22 -17.49
C LEU A 152 4.66 -9.15 -17.09
N MET A 153 3.77 -8.84 -18.03
CA MET A 153 2.32 -8.84 -17.81
C MET A 153 1.80 -10.21 -17.35
N ASN A 154 2.27 -11.28 -17.97
CA ASN A 154 1.88 -12.65 -17.59
C ASN A 154 2.40 -13.04 -16.21
N THR A 155 3.61 -12.62 -15.84
CA THR A 155 4.15 -12.81 -14.49
C THR A 155 3.29 -12.08 -13.46
N MET A 156 2.95 -10.81 -13.71
CA MET A 156 2.06 -10.06 -12.81
C MET A 156 0.68 -10.70 -12.70
N ALA A 157 0.10 -11.16 -13.81
CA ALA A 157 -1.18 -11.85 -13.82
C ALA A 157 -1.16 -13.15 -12.99
N LYS A 158 -0.10 -13.95 -13.13
CA LYS A 158 0.10 -15.17 -12.34
C LYS A 158 0.10 -14.88 -10.83
N ASN A 159 0.79 -13.82 -10.41
CA ASN A 159 0.87 -13.45 -8.99
C ASN A 159 -0.46 -12.90 -8.45
N CYS A 160 -1.22 -12.20 -9.29
CA CYS A 160 -2.58 -11.84 -8.99
C CYS A 160 -3.48 -13.06 -8.75
N TYR A 161 -3.47 -14.03 -9.68
CA TYR A 161 -4.30 -15.23 -9.57
C TYR A 161 -3.92 -16.15 -8.41
N SER A 162 -2.66 -16.14 -7.98
CA SER A 162 -2.22 -16.90 -6.80
C SER A 162 -2.58 -16.24 -5.48
N GLY A 163 -3.18 -15.04 -5.49
CA GLY A 163 -3.48 -14.25 -4.29
C GLY A 163 -2.27 -13.55 -3.69
N GLN A 164 -1.08 -13.66 -4.30
CA GLN A 164 0.12 -12.95 -3.84
C GLN A 164 0.04 -11.44 -4.09
N GLY A 165 -0.71 -11.03 -5.13
CA GLY A 165 -0.79 -9.65 -5.58
C GLY A 165 0.52 -9.18 -6.22
N ILE A 166 0.61 -7.89 -6.51
CA ILE A 166 1.76 -7.28 -7.20
C ILE A 166 2.11 -5.92 -6.61
N THR A 167 3.38 -5.55 -6.69
CA THR A 167 3.86 -4.20 -6.39
C THR A 167 4.42 -3.63 -7.68
N ALA A 168 3.60 -2.83 -8.36
CA ALA A 168 3.87 -2.34 -9.69
C ALA A 168 3.23 -0.96 -9.91
N ALA A 169 3.79 -0.20 -10.84
CA ALA A 169 3.32 1.11 -11.26
C ALA A 169 3.58 1.33 -12.75
N CYS A 170 2.88 2.30 -13.35
CA CYS A 170 3.00 2.63 -14.76
C CYS A 170 2.75 4.11 -15.05
N ASP A 171 3.04 4.52 -16.28
CA ASP A 171 2.51 5.73 -16.89
C ASP A 171 2.13 5.47 -18.37
N PHE A 172 1.37 6.40 -18.95
CA PHE A 172 0.75 6.21 -20.27
C PHE A 172 1.27 7.20 -21.30
N LYS A 173 1.41 6.71 -22.54
CA LYS A 173 1.65 7.49 -23.74
C LYS A 173 0.34 8.02 -24.35
N TYR A 174 -0.74 7.28 -24.20
CA TYR A 174 -2.04 7.61 -24.80
C TYR A 174 -3.08 7.79 -23.70
N ALA A 175 -3.79 8.92 -23.75
CA ALA A 175 -4.78 9.31 -22.76
C ALA A 175 -6.09 8.51 -22.92
N ASP A 176 -6.86 8.44 -21.85
CA ASP A 176 -8.27 8.03 -21.84
C ASP A 176 -9.00 8.86 -20.78
N GLU A 177 -9.42 10.06 -21.17
CA GLU A 177 -10.08 11.03 -20.29
C GLU A 177 -11.35 10.46 -19.66
N SER A 178 -12.06 9.57 -20.35
CA SER A 178 -13.27 8.92 -19.83
C SER A 178 -13.01 8.07 -18.58
N LYS A 179 -11.76 7.66 -18.38
CA LYS A 179 -11.29 6.89 -17.23
C LYS A 179 -10.36 7.69 -16.31
N GLY A 180 -10.15 8.98 -16.59
CA GLY A 180 -9.19 9.82 -15.86
C GLY A 180 -7.73 9.45 -16.12
N ILE A 181 -7.42 8.92 -17.31
CA ILE A 181 -6.05 8.54 -17.71
C ILE A 181 -5.41 9.66 -18.52
N ILE A 182 -4.32 10.21 -17.98
CA ILE A 182 -3.45 11.20 -18.63
C ILE A 182 -2.40 10.48 -19.48
N GLY A 183 -2.23 10.92 -20.72
CA GLY A 183 -1.36 10.30 -21.73
C GLY A 183 -0.23 11.20 -22.22
N ASP A 184 0.57 11.73 -21.33
CA ASP A 184 1.76 12.53 -21.63
C ASP A 184 3.03 11.99 -20.93
N GLY A 185 2.91 10.87 -20.22
CA GLY A 185 3.96 10.31 -19.37
C GLY A 185 4.26 11.13 -18.10
N GLY A 186 3.46 12.15 -17.81
CA GLY A 186 3.64 13.05 -16.66
C GLY A 186 2.89 12.63 -15.40
N HIS A 187 2.05 11.58 -15.47
CA HIS A 187 1.31 11.06 -14.31
C HIS A 187 1.50 9.57 -14.13
N SER A 188 1.84 9.15 -12.91
CA SER A 188 2.01 7.74 -12.55
C SER A 188 0.75 7.17 -11.92
N TYR A 189 0.54 5.87 -12.10
CA TYR A 189 -0.53 5.08 -11.51
C TYR A 189 0.08 3.84 -10.89
N SER A 190 -0.48 3.35 -9.79
CA SER A 190 -0.16 2.00 -9.34
C SER A 190 -0.96 0.97 -10.15
N ILE A 191 -0.38 -0.21 -10.33
CA ILE A 191 -1.10 -1.36 -10.88
C ILE A 191 -1.51 -2.22 -9.70
N ARG A 192 -2.80 -2.19 -9.37
CA ARG A 192 -3.37 -3.04 -8.32
C ARG A 192 -3.31 -4.50 -8.71
N CYS A 193 -3.72 -4.81 -9.94
CA CYS A 193 -3.73 -6.18 -10.42
C CYS A 193 -3.81 -6.26 -11.96
N VAL A 194 -3.28 -7.36 -12.51
CA VAL A 194 -3.43 -7.75 -13.91
C VAL A 194 -4.25 -9.03 -13.98
N LEU A 195 -5.33 -9.02 -14.75
CA LEU A 195 -6.18 -10.16 -15.06
C LEU A 195 -6.01 -10.55 -16.54
N ASN A 196 -6.81 -11.51 -17.03
CA ASN A 196 -6.71 -12.01 -18.40
C ASN A 196 -7.03 -10.93 -19.43
N ASP A 197 -8.10 -10.17 -19.20
CA ASP A 197 -8.63 -9.16 -20.12
C ASP A 197 -8.66 -7.75 -19.52
N THR A 198 -8.28 -7.59 -18.26
CA THR A 198 -8.44 -6.35 -17.50
C THR A 198 -7.18 -6.05 -16.69
N VAL A 199 -6.81 -4.78 -16.62
CA VAL A 199 -5.81 -4.24 -15.69
C VAL A 199 -6.55 -3.29 -14.76
N VAL A 200 -6.32 -3.47 -13.45
CA VAL A 200 -6.89 -2.63 -12.41
C VAL A 200 -5.82 -1.67 -11.93
N LEU A 201 -6.09 -0.38 -12.09
CA LEU A 201 -5.18 0.72 -11.76
C LEU A 201 -5.74 1.53 -10.59
N ILE A 202 -4.85 2.25 -9.92
CA ILE A 202 -5.22 3.23 -8.89
C ILE A 202 -4.52 4.54 -9.24
N ASN A 203 -5.30 5.63 -9.27
CA ASN A 203 -4.77 6.97 -9.46
C ASN A 203 -4.30 7.51 -8.11
N PRO A 204 -3.05 8.00 -7.98
CA PRO A 204 -2.52 8.51 -6.70
C PRO A 204 -3.31 9.72 -6.15
N TRP A 205 -4.07 10.45 -6.99
CA TRP A 205 -4.94 11.52 -6.52
C TRP A 205 -6.07 11.04 -5.59
N ASP A 206 -6.49 9.78 -5.72
CA ASP A 206 -7.49 9.17 -4.84
C ASP A 206 -7.32 7.65 -4.85
N THR A 207 -6.63 7.13 -3.84
CA THR A 207 -6.30 5.71 -3.76
C THR A 207 -7.49 4.81 -3.41
N SER A 208 -8.64 5.39 -3.06
CA SER A 208 -9.87 4.63 -2.80
C SER A 208 -10.57 4.15 -4.07
N LYS A 209 -10.20 4.72 -5.23
CA LYS A 209 -10.86 4.46 -6.51
C LYS A 209 -10.04 3.55 -7.41
N TYR A 210 -10.76 2.63 -8.06
CA TYR A 210 -10.20 1.72 -9.05
C TYR A 210 -10.58 2.14 -10.46
N ILE A 211 -9.60 2.10 -11.35
CA ILE A 211 -9.79 2.26 -12.78
C ILE A 211 -9.65 0.88 -13.43
N TYR A 212 -10.70 0.44 -14.11
CA TYR A 212 -10.71 -0.83 -14.84
C TYR A 212 -10.44 -0.55 -16.31
N MET A 213 -9.32 -1.05 -16.83
CA MET A 213 -8.91 -0.86 -18.21
C MET A 213 -8.79 -2.22 -18.92
N PRO A 214 -9.32 -2.39 -20.13
CA PRO A 214 -9.04 -3.57 -20.95
C PRO A 214 -7.53 -3.77 -21.10
N ARG A 215 -7.04 -4.98 -20.91
CA ARG A 215 -5.60 -5.30 -20.98
C ARG A 215 -4.99 -4.96 -22.33
N SER A 216 -5.74 -5.18 -23.42
CA SER A 216 -5.30 -4.79 -24.77
C SER A 216 -5.15 -3.28 -24.89
N GLN A 217 -6.08 -2.50 -24.32
CA GLN A 217 -5.97 -1.05 -24.26
C GLN A 217 -4.73 -0.64 -23.46
N PHE A 218 -4.55 -1.20 -22.25
CA PHE A 218 -3.39 -0.94 -21.40
C PHE A 218 -2.07 -1.22 -22.13
N GLU A 219 -1.91 -2.42 -22.70
CA GLU A 219 -0.67 -2.80 -23.39
C GLU A 219 -0.37 -1.93 -24.62
N ASN A 220 -1.38 -1.31 -25.22
CA ASN A 220 -1.24 -0.38 -26.34
C ASN A 220 -0.95 1.06 -25.88
N SER A 221 -1.37 1.44 -24.67
CA SER A 221 -1.26 2.81 -24.14
C SER A 221 -0.08 3.03 -23.20
N ILE A 222 0.47 1.98 -22.58
CA ILE A 222 1.58 2.16 -21.65
C ILE A 222 2.84 2.69 -22.35
N ARG A 223 3.50 3.63 -21.69
CA ARG A 223 4.84 4.10 -22.08
C ARG A 223 5.89 3.46 -21.18
N TYR A 224 5.58 3.37 -19.90
CA TYR A 224 6.47 2.90 -18.85
C TYR A 224 5.71 1.99 -17.89
N MET A 225 6.38 0.94 -17.41
CA MET A 225 5.83 0.05 -16.40
C MET A 225 6.96 -0.52 -15.55
N THR A 226 6.77 -0.56 -14.23
CA THR A 226 7.73 -1.12 -13.29
C THR A 226 7.08 -2.11 -12.33
N TYR A 227 7.84 -3.12 -11.92
CA TYR A 227 7.38 -4.22 -11.07
C TYR A 227 8.49 -4.68 -10.13
N VAL A 228 8.17 -4.82 -8.85
CA VAL A 228 9.07 -5.41 -7.84
C VAL A 228 8.96 -6.93 -7.87
N ASP A 229 9.99 -7.58 -8.37
CA ASP A 229 10.14 -9.04 -8.31
C ASP A 229 10.91 -9.43 -7.04
N ASN A 230 10.18 -9.79 -5.99
CA ASN A 230 10.75 -10.21 -4.73
C ASN A 230 11.53 -11.54 -4.81
N ASN A 231 11.26 -12.39 -5.80
CA ASN A 231 11.94 -13.67 -5.95
C ASN A 231 13.33 -13.47 -6.56
N SER A 232 13.41 -12.66 -7.61
CA SER A 232 14.71 -12.33 -8.25
C SER A 232 15.44 -11.17 -7.60
N LYS A 233 14.80 -10.48 -6.64
CA LYS A 233 15.34 -9.28 -5.96
C LYS A 233 15.70 -8.19 -6.96
N LYS A 234 14.77 -7.91 -7.89
CA LYS A 234 14.94 -6.90 -8.94
C LYS A 234 13.71 -6.00 -9.05
N VAL A 235 13.95 -4.74 -9.40
CA VAL A 235 12.93 -3.83 -9.91
C VAL A 235 12.96 -3.90 -11.43
N THR A 236 12.02 -4.62 -12.04
CA THR A 236 11.95 -4.71 -13.50
C THR A 236 11.32 -3.43 -14.05
N VAL A 237 11.92 -2.87 -15.11
CA VAL A 237 11.46 -1.63 -15.73
C VAL A 237 11.29 -1.84 -17.24
N PHE A 238 10.08 -1.68 -17.72
CA PHE A 238 9.73 -1.71 -19.14
C PHE A 238 9.56 -0.29 -19.68
N TRP A 239 10.07 -0.07 -20.89
CA TRP A 239 9.87 1.13 -21.69
C TRP A 239 9.36 0.72 -23.08
N SER A 240 8.29 1.39 -23.54
CA SER A 240 7.72 1.24 -24.89
C SER A 240 8.53 1.96 -25.97
#